data_AF-A0A7D8BDL0-F1
#
_entry.id   AF-A0A7D8BDL0-F1
#
_cell.length_a   1.000
_cell.length_b   1.000
_cell.length_c   1.000
_cell.angle_alpha   90.00
_cell.angle_beta   90.00
_cell.angle_gamma   90.00
#
_symmetry.space_group_name_H-M   'P 1'
#
loop_
_entity.id
_entity.type
_entity.pdbx_description
1 polymer ?
#
loop_
_entity_poly.entity_id
_entity_poly.type
_entity_poly.pdbx_seq_one_letter_code
_entity_poly.pdbx_strand_id
1 'polypeptide(L)'
;MPFGACSARDRYSPAITRIVSSDGISSGSEEHCNLSAAPLAPYNTQMLRSSLPIGTFFGVEVRVHLSFPLLLVLALSLSAYFTQGLGRGFALWLALCFAVLVREAARAIAAAYAGLHLRAIYLLPVGGVMAFSSSDGASLHATGSGRRNTRWVTLSGPIANFATGLFILAFSLSIAPQASLLAQPWISLGHILRSMLWTQILLGGISLLPASAMPTRQLLRTAPQNAGKSAASRKPMLSFGTGMAIAMILAGVLIPYLYWLVALGVFLLLYLQVTKTQTKAGADADTILVREVMLTEYTLLSSSETLRDALDRTIHSLHDIFPVVRGERLVGSITRQTIAERLLSGGDSYLQGAMTRKVPLAAPDEKLVDVLRRVSLQGTGEFIPVIEDDRMIGILSHQSLGRAVQQVKLLRPAPSQQSY
;
A
#
# COMPACT_ATOMS: atom_id res chain seq x y z
N MET A 1 -4.24 51.13 9.53
CA MET A 1 -5.21 50.11 9.08
C MET A 1 -5.34 50.21 7.57
N PRO A 2 -5.56 49.14 6.77
CA PRO A 2 -5.03 47.77 6.84
C PRO A 2 -4.40 47.25 5.51
N PHE A 3 -3.76 46.06 5.59
CA PHE A 3 -3.66 44.89 4.66
C PHE A 3 -3.57 45.09 3.11
N GLY A 4 -2.84 44.29 2.33
CA GLY A 4 -2.20 42.98 2.56
C GLY A 4 -1.62 42.44 1.23
N ALA A 5 -0.64 41.55 1.34
CA ALA A 5 0.19 40.98 0.29
C ALA A 5 -0.47 39.83 -0.50
N CYS A 6 0.01 39.56 -1.73
CA CYS A 6 0.42 38.21 -2.10
C CYS A 6 1.33 38.21 -3.35
N SER A 7 2.48 37.54 -3.21
CA SER A 7 3.53 37.35 -4.21
C SER A 7 3.49 35.89 -4.67
N ALA A 8 3.47 35.65 -5.98
CA ALA A 8 3.78 34.35 -6.58
C ALA A 8 4.84 34.56 -7.68
N ARG A 9 6.09 34.19 -7.35
CA ARG A 9 7.24 34.14 -8.26
C ARG A 9 7.44 32.67 -8.59
N ASP A 10 6.99 32.23 -9.76
CA ASP A 10 7.48 31.00 -10.38
C ASP A 10 8.70 31.36 -11.24
N ARG A 11 9.86 30.85 -10.85
CA ARG A 11 11.03 30.73 -11.71
C ARG A 11 11.65 29.36 -11.48
N TYR A 12 11.37 28.44 -12.39
CA TYR A 12 12.19 27.28 -12.65
C TYR A 12 12.71 27.35 -14.10
N SER A 13 14.01 27.60 -14.22
CA SER A 13 14.86 27.09 -15.30
C SER A 13 16.30 27.17 -14.80
N PRO A 14 17.15 26.20 -15.14
CA PRO A 14 18.07 26.51 -16.22
C PRO A 14 18.15 25.43 -17.30
N ALA A 15 18.38 25.94 -18.50
CA ALA A 15 18.77 25.27 -19.72
C ALA A 15 20.08 24.50 -19.59
N ILE A 16 20.30 23.53 -20.50
CA ILE A 16 21.53 23.43 -21.30
C ILE A 16 21.16 22.92 -22.71
N THR A 17 21.85 23.54 -23.64
CA THR A 17 21.73 23.67 -25.09
C THR A 17 22.20 22.46 -25.90
N ARG A 18 21.54 22.23 -27.05
CA ARG A 18 22.22 21.89 -28.31
C ARG A 18 21.40 22.40 -29.52
N ILE A 19 21.99 23.33 -30.26
CA ILE A 19 21.62 23.82 -31.61
C ILE A 19 22.57 23.06 -32.57
N VAL A 20 22.22 22.54 -33.76
CA VAL A 20 21.93 23.13 -35.10
C VAL A 20 21.67 21.86 -35.99
N SER A 21 20.70 21.78 -36.89
CA SER A 21 20.71 22.40 -38.22
C SER A 21 19.35 22.34 -38.93
N SER A 22 19.18 23.33 -39.80
CA SER A 22 18.07 23.70 -40.67
C SER A 22 17.69 22.66 -41.72
N ASP A 23 16.39 22.61 -42.06
CA ASP A 23 15.81 23.09 -43.33
C ASP A 23 14.48 22.39 -43.62
N GLY A 24 13.45 23.15 -44.01
CA GLY A 24 12.22 22.59 -44.56
C GLY A 24 10.94 23.31 -44.12
N ILE A 25 10.57 24.33 -44.88
CA ILE A 25 9.25 24.97 -44.86
C ILE A 25 8.22 23.97 -45.42
N SER A 26 7.20 23.60 -44.65
CA SER A 26 5.88 23.28 -45.21
C SER A 26 4.78 23.41 -44.15
N SER A 27 3.83 24.29 -44.44
CA SER A 27 2.53 24.44 -43.80
C SER A 27 1.78 23.12 -43.71
N GLY A 28 1.33 22.75 -42.51
CA GLY A 28 0.44 21.62 -42.27
C GLY A 28 -0.27 21.76 -40.94
N SER A 29 -1.59 21.83 -40.99
CA SER A 29 -2.51 21.78 -39.86
C SER A 29 -2.25 20.55 -38.98
N GLU A 30 -1.93 20.74 -37.71
CA GLU A 30 -1.97 19.65 -36.73
C GLU A 30 -2.71 20.07 -35.46
N GLU A 31 -3.70 19.24 -35.17
CA GLU A 31 -4.59 19.26 -34.02
C GLU A 31 -3.79 19.38 -32.71
N HIS A 32 -4.15 20.38 -31.89
CA HIS A 32 -3.70 20.42 -30.50
C HIS A 32 -4.36 19.27 -29.74
N CYS A 33 -3.68 18.12 -29.70
CA CYS A 33 -3.93 17.07 -28.74
C CYS A 33 -3.49 17.59 -27.36
N ASN A 34 -4.38 18.33 -26.70
CA ASN A 34 -4.25 18.68 -25.29
C ASN A 34 -4.37 17.40 -24.46
N LEU A 35 -3.24 16.70 -24.27
CA LEU A 35 -3.03 15.76 -23.17
C LEU A 35 -3.09 16.55 -21.87
N SER A 36 -4.32 16.80 -21.42
CA SER A 36 -4.63 17.23 -20.06
C SER A 36 -3.98 16.22 -19.12
N ALA A 37 -2.96 16.68 -18.40
CA ALA A 37 -2.27 15.90 -17.38
C ALA A 37 -3.32 15.38 -16.39
N ALA A 38 -3.57 14.08 -16.43
CA ALA A 38 -4.47 13.43 -15.49
C ALA A 38 -4.00 13.73 -14.06
N PRO A 39 -4.91 14.09 -13.13
CA PRO A 39 -4.54 14.32 -11.75
C PRO A 39 -3.91 13.05 -11.17
N LEU A 40 -2.67 13.19 -10.69
CA LEU A 40 -1.87 12.13 -10.11
C LEU A 40 -2.62 11.50 -8.92
N ALA A 41 -2.80 10.18 -8.97
CA ALA A 41 -3.49 9.43 -7.93
C ALA A 41 -2.89 9.75 -6.54
N PRO A 42 -3.73 10.05 -5.53
CA PRO A 42 -3.24 10.43 -4.21
C PRO A 42 -2.48 9.28 -3.57
N TYR A 43 -1.21 9.54 -3.25
CA TYR A 43 -0.36 8.70 -2.44
C TYR A 43 -1.03 8.40 -1.09
N ASN A 44 -0.83 7.21 -0.53
CA ASN A 44 -1.45 6.78 0.74
C ASN A 44 -1.15 7.81 1.86
N THR A 45 -2.13 8.64 2.18
CA THR A 45 -1.99 9.85 3.02
C THR A 45 -1.58 9.54 4.45
N GLN A 46 -1.79 8.31 4.91
CA GLN A 46 -1.34 7.87 6.24
C GLN A 46 0.19 7.76 6.35
N MET A 47 0.90 7.37 5.29
CA MET A 47 2.37 7.28 5.30
C MET A 47 3.06 8.65 5.23
N LEU A 48 2.35 9.68 4.75
CA LEU A 48 2.88 11.04 4.64
C LEU A 48 2.92 11.77 5.99
N ARG A 49 2.01 11.47 6.93
CA ARG A 49 1.87 12.24 8.19
C ARG A 49 3.02 12.05 9.19
N SER A 50 3.75 10.94 9.13
CA SER A 50 4.83 10.61 10.08
C SER A 50 6.22 10.53 9.44
N SER A 51 6.39 11.09 8.24
CA SER A 51 7.66 11.07 7.52
C SER A 51 8.18 12.50 7.24
N LEU A 52 9.47 12.70 7.47
CA LEU A 52 10.19 13.93 7.18
C LEU A 52 10.89 13.78 5.82
N PRO A 53 10.68 14.71 4.86
CA PRO A 53 11.43 14.69 3.61
C PRO A 53 12.89 15.09 3.88
N ILE A 54 13.83 14.26 3.42
CA ILE A 54 15.27 14.56 3.51
C ILE A 54 15.75 15.26 2.23
N GLY A 55 15.23 14.84 1.07
CA GLY A 55 15.59 15.41 -0.22
C GLY A 55 15.28 14.47 -1.38
N THR A 56 15.66 14.87 -2.59
CA THR A 56 15.53 14.08 -3.81
C THR A 56 16.91 13.65 -4.31
N PHE A 57 17.10 12.35 -4.50
CA PHE A 57 18.33 11.78 -5.04
C PHE A 57 18.01 11.02 -6.34
N PHE A 58 18.64 11.38 -7.45
CA PHE A 58 18.41 10.76 -8.78
C PHE A 58 16.92 10.72 -9.20
N GLY A 59 16.14 11.74 -8.84
CA GLY A 59 14.70 11.79 -9.12
C GLY A 59 13.82 10.96 -8.17
N VAL A 60 14.41 10.32 -7.15
CA VAL A 60 13.71 9.55 -6.12
C VAL A 60 13.58 10.39 -4.85
N GLU A 61 12.36 10.57 -4.35
CA GLU A 61 12.12 11.29 -3.10
C GLU A 61 12.48 10.41 -1.90
N VAL A 62 13.45 10.85 -1.09
CA VAL A 62 13.87 10.14 0.12
C VAL A 62 13.20 10.75 1.34
N ARG A 63 12.42 9.93 2.03
CA ARG A 63 11.68 10.30 3.25
C ARG A 63 12.09 9.42 4.41
N VAL A 64 12.30 10.01 5.57
CA VAL A 64 12.63 9.29 6.80
C VAL A 64 11.46 9.30 7.75
N HIS A 65 11.09 8.11 8.23
CA HIS A 65 10.03 7.97 9.22
C HIS A 65 10.49 8.50 10.59
N LEU A 66 9.58 9.09 11.37
CA LEU A 66 9.84 9.64 12.72
C LEU A 66 10.44 8.63 13.71
N SER A 67 10.36 7.33 13.41
CA SER A 67 11.00 6.27 14.20
C SER A 67 12.53 6.34 14.17
N PHE A 68 13.16 6.92 13.15
CA PHE A 68 14.63 7.10 13.10
C PHE A 68 15.17 8.07 14.15
N PRO A 69 14.70 9.33 14.23
CA PRO A 69 15.15 10.26 15.26
C PRO A 69 14.71 9.82 16.66
N LEU A 70 13.56 9.15 16.81
CA LEU A 70 13.16 8.56 18.09
C LEU A 70 14.15 7.50 18.55
N LEU A 71 14.62 6.65 17.63
CA LEU A 71 15.64 5.65 17.93
C LEU A 71 17.01 6.27 18.26
N LEU A 72 17.35 7.41 17.66
CA LEU A 72 18.54 8.18 18.03
C LEU A 72 18.47 8.63 19.50
N VAL A 73 17.36 9.26 19.88
CA VAL A 73 17.14 9.70 21.28
C VAL A 73 17.23 8.52 22.23
N LEU A 74 16.57 7.40 21.90
CA LEU A 74 16.63 6.18 22.70
C LEU A 74 18.07 5.66 22.84
N ALA A 75 18.83 5.58 21.75
CA ALA A 75 20.21 5.10 21.77
C ALA A 75 21.13 6.01 22.60
N LEU A 76 20.95 7.33 22.51
CA LEU A 76 21.67 8.31 23.32
C LEU A 76 21.31 8.19 24.80
N SER A 77 20.02 8.09 25.13
CA SER A 77 19.55 7.91 26.52
C SER A 77 20.07 6.61 27.14
N LEU A 78 20.03 5.51 26.40
CA LEU A 78 20.55 4.21 26.84
C LEU A 78 22.06 4.29 27.08
N SER A 79 22.80 4.96 26.19
CA SER A 79 24.24 5.14 26.31
C SER A 79 24.64 6.03 27.47
N ALA A 80 23.90 7.12 27.70
CA ALA A 80 24.08 7.96 28.87
C ALA A 80 23.88 7.16 30.17
N TYR A 81 22.85 6.30 30.21
CA TYR A 81 22.55 5.49 31.40
C TYR A 81 23.60 4.41 31.68
N PHE A 82 24.00 3.62 30.68
CA PHE A 82 24.89 2.48 30.91
C PHE A 82 26.39 2.78 30.83
N THR A 83 26.78 3.79 30.04
CA THR A 83 28.20 4.06 29.76
C THR A 83 28.65 5.45 30.19
N GLN A 84 27.73 6.26 30.74
CA GLN A 84 27.96 7.67 31.12
C GLN A 84 28.55 8.53 29.98
N GLY A 85 28.34 8.12 28.74
CA GLY A 85 28.82 8.82 27.56
C GLY A 85 27.85 8.67 26.38
N LEU A 86 27.78 9.68 25.53
CA LEU A 86 26.85 9.72 24.39
C LEU A 86 27.43 9.08 23.12
N GLY A 87 28.77 9.05 23.01
CA GLY A 87 29.45 8.64 21.78
C GLY A 87 29.18 7.19 21.36
N ARG A 88 29.06 6.27 22.33
CA ARG A 88 28.79 4.85 22.05
C ARG A 88 27.37 4.62 21.51
N GLY A 89 26.38 5.30 22.08
CA GLY A 89 24.99 5.30 21.59
C GLY A 89 24.88 5.89 20.19
N PHE A 90 25.54 7.03 19.96
CA PHE A 90 25.58 7.65 18.63
C PHE A 90 26.23 6.72 17.59
N ALA A 91 27.35 6.08 17.93
CA ALA A 91 28.02 5.14 17.04
C ALA A 91 27.18 3.90 16.73
N LEU A 92 26.42 3.39 17.70
CA LEU A 92 25.51 2.26 17.51
C LEU A 92 24.31 2.65 16.62
N TRP A 93 23.77 3.85 16.81
CA TRP A 93 22.76 4.40 15.90
C TRP A 93 23.31 4.54 14.48
N LEU A 94 24.53 5.06 14.32
CA LEU A 94 25.17 5.21 13.03
C LEU A 94 25.43 3.85 12.35
N ALA A 95 25.81 2.83 13.11
CA ALA A 95 25.96 1.46 12.62
C ALA A 95 24.63 0.89 12.09
N LEU A 96 23.50 1.16 12.76
CA LEU A 96 22.18 0.79 12.25
C LEU A 96 21.80 1.58 10.99
N CYS A 97 22.00 2.90 10.99
CA CYS A 97 21.76 3.73 9.81
C CYS A 97 22.56 3.22 8.60
N PHE A 98 23.82 2.87 8.81
CA PHE A 98 24.68 2.28 7.78
C PHE A 98 24.13 0.95 7.29
N ALA A 99 23.66 0.07 8.17
CA ALA A 99 23.07 -1.20 7.79
C ALA A 99 21.78 -1.06 6.96
N VAL A 100 20.93 -0.10 7.33
CA VAL A 100 19.71 0.21 6.55
C VAL A 100 20.09 0.83 5.21
N LEU A 101 21.05 1.75 5.18
CA LEU A 101 21.50 2.42 3.96
C LEU A 101 22.07 1.42 2.95
N VAL A 102 22.96 0.53 3.38
CA VAL A 102 23.53 -0.53 2.53
C VAL A 102 22.44 -1.38 1.90
N ARG A 103 21.49 -1.85 2.73
CA ARG A 103 20.35 -2.66 2.27
C ARG A 103 19.51 -1.92 1.23
N GLU A 104 19.10 -0.70 1.54
CA GLU A 104 18.18 0.06 0.68
C GLU A 104 18.86 0.57 -0.58
N ALA A 105 20.15 0.90 -0.53
CA ALA A 105 20.95 1.22 -1.71
C ALA A 105 21.02 0.01 -2.66
N ALA A 106 21.32 -1.19 -2.14
CA ALA A 106 21.35 -2.41 -2.95
C ALA A 106 19.99 -2.76 -3.56
N ARG A 107 18.89 -2.53 -2.83
CA ARG A 107 17.52 -2.70 -3.34
C ARG A 107 17.17 -1.68 -4.41
N ALA A 108 17.53 -0.41 -4.23
CA ALA A 108 17.31 0.63 -5.20
C ALA A 108 18.10 0.39 -6.50
N ILE A 109 19.37 -0.02 -6.40
CA ILE A 109 20.21 -0.39 -7.54
C ILE A 109 19.62 -1.60 -8.27
N ALA A 110 19.21 -2.64 -7.53
CA ALA A 110 18.58 -3.82 -8.14
C ALA A 110 17.25 -3.47 -8.85
N ALA A 111 16.48 -2.54 -8.28
CA ALA A 111 15.24 -2.07 -8.90
C ALA A 111 15.52 -1.26 -10.18
N ALA A 112 16.51 -0.38 -10.15
CA ALA A 112 16.94 0.37 -11.33
C ALA A 112 17.46 -0.56 -12.44
N TYR A 113 18.26 -1.58 -12.09
CA TYR A 113 18.74 -2.59 -13.03
C TYR A 113 17.60 -3.45 -13.61
N ALA A 114 16.56 -3.70 -12.81
CA ALA A 114 15.36 -4.40 -13.26
C ALA A 114 14.42 -3.53 -14.12
N GLY A 115 14.76 -2.26 -14.36
CA GLY A 115 13.95 -1.32 -15.13
C GLY A 115 12.72 -0.79 -14.38
N LEU A 116 12.71 -0.85 -13.05
CA LEU A 116 11.59 -0.37 -12.23
C LEU A 116 11.78 1.11 -11.89
N HIS A 117 10.78 1.95 -12.18
CA HIS A 117 10.83 3.38 -11.86
C HIS A 117 10.40 3.63 -10.40
N LEU A 118 11.38 4.01 -9.58
CA LEU A 118 11.21 4.42 -8.19
C LEU A 118 10.72 5.86 -8.12
N ARG A 119 9.64 6.10 -7.38
CA ARG A 119 9.12 7.46 -7.10
C ARG A 119 9.60 7.97 -5.75
N ALA A 120 9.53 7.13 -4.73
CA ALA A 120 9.94 7.50 -3.37
C ALA A 120 10.44 6.29 -2.57
N ILE A 121 11.33 6.55 -1.62
CA ILE A 121 11.84 5.56 -0.66
C ILE A 121 11.59 6.08 0.75
N TYR A 122 10.87 5.30 1.54
CA TYR A 122 10.57 5.57 2.94
C TYR A 122 11.48 4.73 3.81
N LEU A 123 12.42 5.35 4.52
CA LEU A 123 13.33 4.65 5.42
C LEU A 123 12.69 4.45 6.79
N LEU A 124 12.67 3.20 7.26
CA LEU A 124 12.38 2.79 8.62
C LEU A 124 13.62 2.12 9.26
N PRO A 125 13.74 2.12 10.60
CA PRO A 125 14.87 1.48 11.28
C PRO A 125 15.03 -0.01 10.98
N VAL A 126 13.96 -0.68 10.54
CA VAL A 126 13.93 -2.11 10.18
C VAL A 126 14.18 -2.34 8.67
N GLY A 127 14.22 -1.27 7.86
CA GLY A 127 14.37 -1.33 6.40
C GLY A 127 13.56 -0.24 5.69
N GLY A 128 13.55 -0.24 4.36
CA GLY A 128 12.82 0.74 3.56
C GLY A 128 11.58 0.19 2.85
N VAL A 129 10.58 1.05 2.66
CA VAL A 129 9.45 0.81 1.75
C VAL A 129 9.68 1.61 0.48
N MET A 130 9.70 0.93 -0.67
CA MET A 130 9.86 1.54 -1.98
C MET A 130 8.49 1.75 -2.63
N ALA A 131 8.23 2.98 -3.09
CA ALA A 131 7.06 3.32 -3.87
C ALA A 131 7.44 3.32 -5.36
N PHE A 132 6.82 2.43 -6.13
CA PHE A 132 7.01 2.31 -7.57
C PHE A 132 5.96 3.11 -8.34
N SER A 133 6.21 3.35 -9.62
CA SER A 133 5.19 3.88 -10.53
C SER A 133 3.99 2.93 -10.66
N SER A 134 2.80 3.47 -10.91
CA SER A 134 1.56 2.68 -10.99
C SER A 134 1.56 1.63 -12.11
N SER A 135 2.26 1.91 -13.23
CA SER A 135 2.46 0.96 -14.33
C SER A 135 3.36 -0.20 -13.92
N ASP A 136 4.43 0.08 -13.19
CA ASP A 136 5.39 -0.94 -12.79
C ASP A 136 4.81 -1.85 -11.70
N GLY A 137 4.07 -1.27 -10.75
CA GLY A 137 3.35 -2.01 -9.71
C GLY A 137 2.37 -3.03 -10.28
N ALA A 138 1.61 -2.67 -11.32
CA ALA A 138 0.70 -3.60 -12.00
C ALA A 138 1.46 -4.70 -12.78
N SER A 139 2.57 -4.34 -13.45
CA SER A 139 3.38 -5.28 -14.23
C SER A 139 4.11 -6.34 -13.37
N LEU A 140 4.52 -5.96 -12.16
CA LEU A 140 5.14 -6.84 -11.14
C LEU A 140 4.19 -7.96 -10.71
N HIS A 141 2.88 -7.72 -10.71
CA HIS A 141 1.86 -8.70 -10.32
C HIS A 141 1.32 -9.53 -11.48
N ALA A 142 1.41 -9.04 -12.73
CA ALA A 142 0.78 -9.68 -13.89
C ALA A 142 1.70 -10.63 -14.69
N THR A 143 3.03 -10.45 -14.67
CA THR A 143 3.95 -11.16 -15.58
C THR A 143 4.94 -12.10 -14.86
N GLY A 144 5.24 -13.25 -15.50
CA GLY A 144 6.21 -14.22 -14.99
C GLY A 144 7.66 -13.69 -14.94
N SER A 145 8.03 -12.79 -15.86
CA SER A 145 9.31 -12.07 -15.87
C SER A 145 9.38 -11.04 -14.73
N GLY A 146 8.29 -10.30 -14.48
CA GLY A 146 8.15 -9.39 -13.34
C GLY A 146 8.45 -10.10 -12.01
N ARG A 147 7.90 -11.29 -11.80
CA ARG A 147 8.14 -12.09 -10.58
C ARG A 147 9.59 -12.52 -10.39
N ARG A 148 10.34 -12.76 -11.46
CA ARG A 148 11.79 -13.08 -11.38
C ARG A 148 12.57 -11.83 -10.96
N ASN A 149 12.26 -10.68 -11.56
CA ASN A 149 12.89 -9.41 -11.20
C ASN A 149 12.57 -9.00 -9.76
N THR A 150 11.34 -9.23 -9.28
CA THR A 150 10.98 -8.98 -7.86
C THR A 150 11.82 -9.80 -6.89
N ARG A 151 12.11 -11.07 -7.22
CA ARG A 151 12.94 -11.93 -6.37
C ARG A 151 14.36 -11.39 -6.23
N TRP A 152 14.96 -10.93 -7.32
CA TRP A 152 16.30 -10.30 -7.29
C TRP A 152 16.31 -9.01 -6.48
N VAL A 153 15.29 -8.16 -6.64
CA VAL A 153 15.15 -6.91 -5.84
C VAL A 153 14.92 -7.21 -4.35
N THR A 154 14.24 -8.30 -4.02
CA THR A 154 14.00 -8.70 -2.61
C THR A 154 15.26 -9.30 -1.98
N LEU A 155 16.03 -10.07 -2.76
CA LEU A 155 17.23 -10.77 -2.29
C LEU A 155 18.47 -9.86 -2.24
N SER A 156 18.51 -8.78 -3.03
CA SER A 156 19.65 -7.86 -3.05
C SER A 156 19.92 -7.19 -1.70
N GLY A 157 18.86 -6.87 -0.95
CA GLY A 157 18.99 -6.31 0.40
C GLY A 157 19.73 -7.23 1.38
N PRO A 158 19.23 -8.47 1.63
CA PRO A 158 19.94 -9.44 2.46
C PRO A 158 21.37 -9.71 1.99
N ILE A 159 21.58 -9.92 0.68
CA ILE A 159 22.91 -10.21 0.13
C ILE A 159 23.88 -9.08 0.44
N ALA A 160 23.49 -7.82 0.23
CA ALA A 160 24.35 -6.67 0.51
C ALA A 160 24.74 -6.57 1.98
N ASN A 161 23.80 -6.85 2.89
CA ASN A 161 24.07 -6.85 4.32
C ASN A 161 25.00 -8.00 4.74
N PHE A 162 24.80 -9.22 4.25
CA PHE A 162 25.71 -10.33 4.53
C PHE A 162 27.10 -10.10 3.93
N ALA A 163 27.18 -9.58 2.70
CA ALA A 163 28.44 -9.25 2.05
C ALA A 163 29.21 -8.18 2.84
N THR A 164 28.52 -7.13 3.30
CA THR A 164 29.13 -6.08 4.11
C THR A 164 29.54 -6.59 5.49
N GLY A 165 28.73 -7.45 6.13
CA GLY A 165 29.10 -8.12 7.36
C GLY A 165 30.35 -8.98 7.20
N LEU A 166 30.41 -9.81 6.16
CA LEU A 166 31.56 -10.65 5.85
C LEU A 166 32.82 -9.80 5.58
N PHE A 167 32.66 -8.68 4.86
CA PHE A 167 33.75 -7.73 4.63
C PHE A 167 34.28 -7.13 5.94
N ILE A 168 33.40 -6.68 6.84
CA ILE A 168 33.78 -6.14 8.16
C ILE A 168 34.49 -7.23 8.98
N LEU A 169 34.01 -8.47 8.95
CA LEU A 169 34.63 -9.59 9.64
C LEU A 169 36.04 -9.88 9.10
N ALA A 170 36.19 -10.02 7.78
CA ALA A 170 37.47 -10.30 7.14
C ALA A 170 38.49 -9.17 7.42
N PHE A 171 38.06 -7.92 7.24
CA PHE A 171 38.90 -6.75 7.51
C PHE A 171 39.32 -6.68 8.98
N SER A 172 38.40 -6.96 9.90
CA SER A 172 38.72 -6.93 11.33
C SER A 172 39.69 -8.05 11.73
N LEU A 173 39.58 -9.24 11.14
CA LEU A 173 40.52 -10.35 11.41
C LEU A 173 41.92 -10.05 10.87
N SER A 174 42.04 -9.29 9.78
CA SER A 174 43.34 -8.86 9.25
C SER A 174 44.05 -7.81 10.10
N ILE A 175 43.32 -6.91 10.77
CA ILE A 175 43.90 -5.80 11.54
C ILE A 175 44.04 -6.14 13.01
N ALA A 176 43.06 -6.82 13.59
CA ALA A 176 43.02 -7.15 15.02
C ALA A 176 42.53 -8.59 15.23
N PRO A 177 43.41 -9.60 15.04
CA PRO A 177 43.07 -11.02 15.18
C PRO A 177 42.50 -11.39 16.56
N GLN A 178 42.90 -10.66 17.60
CA GLN A 178 42.45 -10.85 18.99
C GLN A 178 41.09 -10.21 19.33
N ALA A 179 40.41 -9.57 18.37
CA ALA A 179 39.09 -9.02 18.62
C ALA A 179 38.05 -10.15 18.76
N SER A 180 37.45 -10.31 19.93
CA SER A 180 36.40 -11.32 20.17
C SER A 180 35.09 -10.93 19.47
N LEU A 181 35.01 -11.01 18.14
CA LEU A 181 33.85 -10.57 17.34
C LEU A 181 32.65 -11.53 17.42
N LEU A 182 32.90 -12.79 17.74
CA LEU A 182 31.87 -13.84 17.88
C LEU A 182 31.38 -14.01 19.33
N ALA A 183 32.01 -13.35 20.30
CA ALA A 183 31.61 -13.44 21.70
C ALA A 183 30.26 -12.77 21.94
N GLN A 184 29.45 -13.38 22.81
CA GLN A 184 28.19 -12.80 23.28
C GLN A 184 28.46 -11.79 24.41
N PRO A 185 27.70 -10.68 24.49
CA PRO A 185 26.57 -10.27 23.65
C PRO A 185 26.96 -9.72 22.27
N TRP A 186 26.19 -10.07 21.23
CA TRP A 186 26.42 -9.70 19.83
C TRP A 186 26.25 -8.21 19.54
N ILE A 187 25.28 -7.56 20.20
CA ILE A 187 25.09 -6.10 20.15
C ILE A 187 25.34 -5.57 21.55
N SER A 188 26.33 -4.70 21.68
CA SER A 188 26.73 -4.07 22.94
C SER A 188 27.24 -2.66 22.70
N LEU A 189 26.99 -1.77 23.66
CA LEU A 189 27.57 -0.44 23.65
C LEU A 189 29.10 -0.47 23.86
N GLY A 190 29.63 -1.53 24.48
CA GLY A 190 31.06 -1.64 24.76
C GLY A 190 31.94 -1.98 23.54
N HIS A 191 31.36 -2.59 22.51
CA HIS A 191 32.11 -3.13 21.37
C HIS A 191 31.43 -2.73 20.04
N ILE A 192 31.62 -1.49 19.61
CA ILE A 192 30.94 -0.90 18.44
C ILE A 192 31.21 -1.70 17.16
N LEU A 193 32.45 -2.13 16.93
CA LEU A 193 32.81 -2.90 15.73
C LEU A 193 32.06 -4.25 15.66
N ARG A 194 31.96 -4.94 16.81
CA ARG A 194 31.17 -6.17 16.96
C ARG A 194 29.68 -5.89 16.68
N SER A 195 29.14 -4.84 17.28
CA SER A 195 27.75 -4.43 17.07
C SER A 195 27.48 -4.10 15.60
N MET A 196 28.38 -3.39 14.92
CA MET A 196 28.23 -3.05 13.49
C MET A 196 28.19 -4.30 12.61
N LEU A 197 29.08 -5.27 12.85
CA LEU A 197 29.06 -6.57 12.17
C LEU A 197 27.72 -7.30 12.36
N TRP A 198 27.30 -7.44 13.62
CA TRP A 198 26.08 -8.20 13.94
C TRP A 198 24.81 -7.47 13.52
N THR A 199 24.78 -6.14 13.54
CA THR A 199 23.65 -5.36 13.00
C THR A 199 23.49 -5.61 11.50
N GLN A 200 24.58 -5.74 10.74
CA GLN A 200 24.50 -6.10 9.32
C GLN A 200 23.93 -7.52 9.14
N ILE A 201 24.50 -8.51 9.84
CA ILE A 201 24.08 -9.91 9.74
C ILE A 201 22.63 -10.09 10.20
N LEU A 202 22.25 -9.52 11.34
CA LEU A 202 20.90 -9.62 11.89
C LEU A 202 19.87 -8.91 11.00
N LEU A 203 20.17 -7.71 10.51
CA LEU A 203 19.26 -7.02 9.59
C LEU A 203 19.15 -7.78 8.26
N GLY A 204 20.23 -8.37 7.75
CA GLY A 204 20.20 -9.28 6.60
C GLY A 204 19.36 -10.54 6.85
N GLY A 205 19.48 -11.16 8.02
CA GLY A 205 18.67 -12.30 8.44
C GLY A 205 17.18 -11.97 8.57
N ILE A 206 16.85 -10.83 9.20
CA ILE A 206 15.48 -10.32 9.28
C ILE A 206 14.95 -9.99 7.87
N SER A 207 15.81 -9.54 6.96
CA SER A 207 15.42 -9.27 5.56
C SER A 207 15.11 -10.54 4.78
N LEU A 208 15.73 -11.67 5.12
CA LEU A 208 15.40 -12.97 4.56
C LEU A 208 14.08 -13.50 5.07
N LEU A 209 13.55 -12.98 6.20
CA LEU A 209 12.21 -13.32 6.67
C LEU A 209 11.23 -12.88 5.57
N PRO A 210 10.67 -13.83 4.83
CA PRO A 210 9.84 -13.45 3.71
C PRO A 210 8.59 -12.78 4.27
N ALA A 211 8.28 -11.57 3.81
CA ALA A 211 6.91 -11.05 3.91
C ALA A 211 5.90 -12.02 3.24
N SER A 212 6.37 -13.00 2.47
CA SER A 212 5.61 -14.17 1.99
C SER A 212 5.31 -15.23 3.06
N ALA A 213 5.60 -14.97 4.34
CA ALA A 213 4.98 -15.66 5.48
C ALA A 213 3.53 -15.19 5.73
N MET A 214 3.03 -14.21 4.98
CA MET A 214 1.61 -14.18 4.69
C MET A 214 1.30 -15.38 3.79
N PRO A 215 0.44 -16.33 4.20
CA PRO A 215 -0.05 -17.37 3.32
C PRO A 215 -0.87 -16.71 2.22
N THR A 216 -0.20 -16.19 1.19
CA THR A 216 -0.79 -15.82 -0.09
C THR A 216 -1.15 -17.15 -0.73
N ARG A 217 -2.38 -17.62 -0.45
CA ARG A 217 -2.99 -18.78 -1.11
C ARG A 217 -2.99 -18.68 -2.64
N GLN A 218 -2.56 -17.56 -3.22
CA GLN A 218 -2.33 -17.35 -4.64
C GLN A 218 -1.19 -18.19 -5.25
N LEU A 219 -0.16 -18.60 -4.48
CA LEU A 219 0.91 -19.44 -5.04
C LEU A 219 0.55 -20.93 -5.15
N LEU A 220 -0.57 -21.37 -4.55
CA LEU A 220 -1.05 -22.75 -4.70
C LEU A 220 -2.00 -22.97 -5.89
N ARG A 221 -2.31 -21.94 -6.70
CA ARG A 221 -3.21 -22.09 -7.87
C ARG A 221 -2.49 -22.32 -9.20
N THR A 222 -1.17 -22.52 -9.21
CA THR A 222 -0.41 -22.77 -10.46
C THR A 222 0.46 -24.03 -10.43
N ALA A 223 0.20 -24.96 -9.52
CA ALA A 223 0.56 -26.34 -9.80
C ALA A 223 -0.47 -26.87 -10.81
N PRO A 224 -0.07 -27.55 -11.90
CA PRO A 224 -1.00 -28.11 -12.85
C PRO A 224 -1.91 -29.09 -12.11
N GLN A 225 -3.17 -28.71 -11.94
CA GLN A 225 -4.20 -29.57 -11.39
C GLN A 225 -4.56 -30.57 -12.48
N ASN A 226 -3.76 -31.64 -12.60
CA ASN A 226 -4.27 -32.85 -13.21
C ASN A 226 -5.44 -33.32 -12.33
N ALA A 227 -6.60 -33.36 -12.96
CA ALA A 227 -7.88 -33.69 -12.35
C ALA A 227 -7.82 -35.03 -11.59
N GLY A 228 -8.49 -35.05 -10.44
CA GLY A 228 -8.89 -36.28 -9.76
C GLY A 228 -7.88 -36.85 -8.78
N LYS A 229 -7.86 -36.31 -7.55
CA LYS A 229 -7.84 -37.06 -6.28
C LYS A 229 -7.73 -36.11 -5.08
N SER A 230 -8.87 -35.97 -4.39
CA SER A 230 -9.08 -35.66 -2.97
C SER A 230 -8.09 -34.73 -2.25
N ALA A 231 -8.55 -33.51 -1.98
CA ALA A 231 -7.94 -32.52 -1.09
C ALA A 231 -8.15 -32.83 0.42
N ALA A 232 -8.28 -34.11 0.80
CA ALA A 232 -8.67 -34.51 2.17
C ALA A 232 -7.49 -34.88 3.10
N SER A 233 -6.23 -34.70 2.69
CA SER A 233 -5.10 -35.01 3.57
C SER A 233 -3.92 -34.05 3.44
N ARG A 234 -4.18 -32.75 3.58
CA ARG A 234 -3.12 -31.79 3.92
C ARG A 234 -3.18 -31.51 5.42
N LYS A 235 -2.25 -32.12 6.17
CA LYS A 235 -1.96 -31.75 7.55
C LYS A 235 -1.82 -30.21 7.65
N PRO A 236 -2.28 -29.57 8.73
CA PRO A 236 -2.13 -28.12 8.89
C PRO A 236 -0.63 -27.82 8.97
N MET A 237 -0.05 -27.40 7.84
CA MET A 237 1.34 -26.95 7.80
C MET A 237 1.39 -25.65 8.60
N LEU A 238 2.08 -25.69 9.73
CA LEU A 238 2.34 -24.50 10.55
C LEU A 238 2.87 -23.41 9.62
N SER A 239 2.24 -22.22 9.65
CA SER A 239 2.73 -21.10 8.84
C SER A 239 4.21 -20.90 9.15
N PHE A 240 5.04 -20.78 8.11
CA PHE A 240 6.48 -20.59 8.24
C PHE A 240 6.83 -19.47 9.22
N GLY A 241 6.03 -18.39 9.23
CA GLY A 241 6.20 -17.28 10.19
C GLY A 241 5.88 -17.66 11.65
N THR A 242 4.88 -18.52 11.88
CA THR A 242 4.58 -19.03 13.22
C THR A 242 5.67 -19.99 13.71
N GLY A 243 6.21 -20.84 12.82
CA GLY A 243 7.35 -21.69 13.13
C GLY A 243 8.60 -20.88 13.51
N MET A 244 8.92 -19.83 12.74
CA MET A 244 10.04 -18.93 13.03
C MET A 244 9.86 -18.21 14.37
N ALA A 245 8.66 -17.70 14.66
CA ALA A 245 8.40 -17.01 15.91
C ALA A 245 8.57 -17.93 17.13
N ILE A 246 8.11 -19.19 17.03
CA ILE A 246 8.32 -20.20 18.08
C ILE A 246 9.82 -20.53 18.22
N ALA A 247 10.55 -20.67 17.10
CA ALA A 247 12.00 -20.91 17.14
C ALA A 247 12.76 -19.76 17.81
N MET A 248 12.37 -18.51 17.55
CA MET A 248 12.95 -17.33 18.21
C MET A 248 12.67 -17.31 19.71
N ILE A 249 11.46 -17.67 20.13
CA ILE A 249 11.12 -17.80 21.55
C ILE A 249 11.97 -18.89 22.21
N LEU A 250 12.05 -20.07 21.58
CA LEU A 250 12.83 -21.18 22.11
C LEU A 250 14.32 -20.83 22.19
N ALA A 251 14.90 -20.23 21.16
CA ALA A 251 16.28 -19.78 21.15
C ALA A 251 16.54 -18.70 22.22
N GLY A 252 15.61 -17.78 22.45
CA GLY A 252 15.72 -16.76 23.49
C GLY A 252 15.66 -17.31 24.92
N VAL A 253 15.02 -18.46 25.12
CA VAL A 253 14.97 -19.17 26.42
C VAL A 253 16.22 -20.05 26.61
N LEU A 254 16.68 -20.73 25.56
CA LEU A 254 17.80 -21.68 25.63
C LEU A 254 19.18 -21.00 25.63
N ILE A 255 19.33 -19.84 24.99
CA ILE A 255 20.62 -19.15 24.84
C ILE A 255 20.70 -18.01 25.88
N PRO A 256 21.65 -18.08 26.85
CA PRO A 256 21.81 -17.02 27.84
C PRO A 256 22.14 -15.67 27.16
N TYR A 257 21.70 -14.57 27.78
CA TYR A 257 21.86 -13.19 27.27
C TYR A 257 21.04 -12.82 26.01
N LEU A 258 20.24 -13.74 25.46
CA LEU A 258 19.40 -13.53 24.28
C LEU A 258 17.91 -13.35 24.62
N TYR A 259 17.59 -12.93 25.85
CA TYR A 259 16.21 -12.76 26.33
C TYR A 259 15.36 -11.79 25.49
N TRP A 260 15.99 -10.80 24.85
CA TRP A 260 15.31 -9.88 23.93
C TRP A 260 14.70 -10.61 22.71
N LEU A 261 15.23 -11.78 22.34
CA LEU A 261 14.70 -12.61 21.26
C LEU A 261 13.33 -13.22 21.60
N VAL A 262 13.06 -13.48 22.89
CA VAL A 262 11.74 -13.92 23.36
C VAL A 262 10.70 -12.83 23.12
N ALA A 263 11.00 -11.59 23.54
CA ALA A 263 10.13 -10.45 23.31
C ALA A 263 9.86 -10.24 21.81
N LEU A 264 10.91 -10.37 20.97
CA LEU A 264 10.78 -10.25 19.52
C LEU A 264 9.92 -11.38 18.91
N GLY A 265 10.09 -12.62 19.37
CA GLY A 265 9.29 -13.77 18.91
C GLY A 265 7.81 -13.67 19.31
N VAL A 266 7.53 -13.22 20.54
CA VAL A 266 6.14 -12.96 20.99
C VAL A 266 5.51 -11.82 20.18
N PHE A 267 6.25 -10.72 19.96
CA PHE A 267 5.77 -9.61 19.13
C PHE A 267 5.48 -10.07 17.70
N LEU A 268 6.33 -10.93 17.12
CA LEU A 268 6.11 -11.51 15.79
C LEU A 268 4.84 -12.38 15.75
N LEU A 269 4.56 -13.18 16.79
CA LEU A 269 3.30 -13.94 16.88
C LEU A 269 2.09 -12.99 16.91
N LEU A 270 2.12 -11.94 17.74
CA LEU A 270 1.05 -10.95 17.81
C LEU A 270 0.83 -10.24 16.48
N TYR A 271 1.92 -9.83 15.82
CA TYR A 271 1.89 -9.21 14.49
C TYR A 271 1.23 -10.11 13.44
N LEU A 272 1.59 -11.40 13.44
CA LEU A 272 0.97 -12.40 12.57
C LEU A 272 -0.52 -12.59 12.85
N GLN A 273 -0.98 -12.45 14.11
CA GLN A 273 -2.40 -12.55 14.45
C GLN A 273 -3.19 -11.34 13.93
N VAL A 274 -2.68 -10.12 14.11
CA VAL A 274 -3.32 -8.89 13.59
C VAL A 274 -3.50 -8.96 12.08
N THR A 275 -2.49 -9.47 11.37
CA THR A 275 -2.52 -9.61 9.90
C THR A 275 -3.57 -10.61 9.42
N LYS A 276 -3.75 -11.73 10.15
CA LYS A 276 -4.75 -12.77 9.80
C LYS A 276 -6.18 -12.24 9.83
N THR A 277 -6.48 -11.29 10.71
CA THR A 277 -7.83 -10.71 10.85
C THR A 277 -8.22 -9.85 9.64
N GLN A 278 -7.27 -9.07 9.09
CA GLN A 278 -7.51 -8.20 7.94
C GLN A 278 -7.80 -8.98 6.63
N THR A 279 -7.07 -10.08 6.41
CA THR A 279 -7.25 -10.90 5.19
C THR A 279 -8.56 -11.69 5.17
N LYS A 280 -9.12 -12.06 6.33
CA LYS A 280 -10.40 -12.78 6.41
C LYS A 280 -11.59 -11.89 6.07
N ALA A 281 -11.53 -10.60 6.42
CA ALA A 281 -12.58 -9.65 6.06
C ALA A 281 -12.65 -9.41 4.53
N GLY A 282 -11.50 -9.40 3.83
CA GLY A 282 -11.45 -9.26 2.38
C GLY A 282 -11.74 -10.55 1.61
N ALA A 283 -11.34 -11.72 2.13
CA ALA A 283 -11.49 -13.01 1.44
C ALA A 283 -12.95 -13.49 1.35
N ASP A 284 -13.82 -13.11 2.29
CA ASP A 284 -15.26 -13.41 2.19
C ASP A 284 -15.99 -12.52 1.19
N ALA A 285 -15.52 -11.27 1.02
CA ALA A 285 -16.07 -10.37 0.02
C ALA A 285 -15.65 -10.74 -1.42
N ASP A 286 -14.56 -11.49 -1.59
CA ASP A 286 -14.00 -11.89 -2.90
C ASP A 286 -14.86 -12.95 -3.63
N THR A 287 -15.85 -13.50 -2.92
CA THR A 287 -16.87 -14.45 -3.42
C THR A 287 -18.26 -13.85 -3.59
N ILE A 288 -18.51 -12.62 -3.13
CA ILE A 288 -19.84 -12.00 -3.17
C ILE A 288 -20.00 -11.24 -4.49
N LEU A 289 -21.07 -11.55 -5.21
CA LEU A 289 -21.44 -10.86 -6.45
C LEU A 289 -22.26 -9.61 -6.14
N VAL A 290 -22.15 -8.59 -7.00
CA VAL A 290 -22.93 -7.35 -6.88
C VAL A 290 -24.45 -7.62 -6.85
N ARG A 291 -24.94 -8.56 -7.66
CA ARG A 291 -26.36 -8.94 -7.68
C ARG A 291 -26.91 -9.42 -6.34
N GLU A 292 -26.07 -9.94 -5.45
CA GLU A 292 -26.46 -10.48 -4.14
C GLU A 292 -26.65 -9.38 -3.09
N VAL A 293 -26.17 -8.17 -3.37
CA VAL A 293 -26.05 -7.06 -2.42
C VAL A 293 -26.74 -5.78 -2.90
N MET A 294 -26.97 -5.65 -4.20
CA MET A 294 -27.60 -4.46 -4.78
C MET A 294 -28.97 -4.19 -4.18
N LEU A 295 -29.28 -2.92 -3.96
CA LEU A 295 -30.64 -2.49 -3.63
C LEU A 295 -31.44 -2.40 -4.92
N THR A 296 -32.55 -3.12 -4.97
CA THR A 296 -33.52 -3.09 -6.06
C THR A 296 -34.61 -2.04 -5.84
N GLU A 297 -34.78 -1.57 -4.60
CA GLU A 297 -35.70 -0.49 -4.24
C GLU A 297 -34.96 0.86 -4.28
N TYR A 298 -35.17 1.62 -5.34
CA TYR A 298 -34.57 2.94 -5.54
C TYR A 298 -35.51 3.87 -6.29
N THR A 299 -35.35 5.17 -6.07
CA THR A 299 -36.14 6.20 -6.73
C THR A 299 -35.43 6.65 -8.01
N LEU A 300 -36.09 6.48 -9.16
CA LEU A 300 -35.62 6.97 -10.46
C LEU A 300 -36.19 8.37 -10.74
N LEU A 301 -35.34 9.27 -11.22
CA LEU A 301 -35.73 10.61 -11.71
C LEU A 301 -35.64 10.67 -13.23
N SER A 302 -36.58 11.36 -13.88
CA SER A 302 -36.53 11.53 -15.32
C SER A 302 -35.68 12.73 -15.71
N SER A 303 -34.87 12.61 -16.76
CA SER A 303 -34.13 13.73 -17.34
C SER A 303 -35.02 14.89 -17.83
N SER A 304 -36.29 14.63 -18.14
CA SER A 304 -37.28 15.62 -18.58
C SER A 304 -38.10 16.22 -17.43
N GLU A 305 -37.87 15.79 -16.19
CA GLU A 305 -38.56 16.30 -15.01
C GLU A 305 -37.99 17.65 -14.58
N THR A 306 -38.83 18.49 -13.96
CA THR A 306 -38.42 19.77 -13.40
C THR A 306 -37.69 19.57 -12.07
N LEU A 307 -36.83 20.51 -11.67
CA LEU A 307 -36.13 20.43 -10.40
C LEU A 307 -37.09 20.46 -9.21
N ARG A 308 -38.20 21.20 -9.31
CA ARG A 308 -39.24 21.24 -8.27
C ARG A 308 -39.93 19.90 -8.08
N ASP A 309 -40.41 19.28 -9.17
CA ASP A 309 -41.09 17.98 -9.11
C ASP A 309 -40.15 16.87 -8.62
N ALA A 310 -38.89 16.91 -9.08
CA ALA A 310 -37.85 16.01 -8.62
C ALA A 310 -37.58 16.20 -7.12
N LEU A 311 -37.50 17.44 -6.64
CA LEU A 311 -37.29 17.71 -5.21
C LEU A 311 -38.42 17.11 -4.37
N ASP A 312 -39.68 17.38 -4.73
CA ASP A 312 -40.86 16.88 -4.02
C ASP A 312 -40.90 15.35 -3.93
N ARG A 313 -40.51 14.66 -5.01
CA ARG A 313 -40.39 13.19 -5.01
C ARG A 313 -39.25 12.66 -4.17
N THR A 314 -38.17 13.42 -4.01
CA THR A 314 -36.99 13.00 -3.22
C THR A 314 -37.13 13.23 -1.73
N ILE A 315 -38.09 14.07 -1.27
CA ILE A 315 -38.29 14.39 0.16
C ILE A 315 -38.51 13.14 1.01
N HIS A 316 -39.22 12.15 0.47
CA HIS A 316 -39.56 10.91 1.18
C HIS A 316 -38.51 9.80 1.02
N SER A 317 -37.40 10.08 0.32
CA SER A 317 -36.33 9.09 0.13
C SER A 317 -35.26 9.23 1.20
N LEU A 318 -34.72 8.08 1.62
CA LEU A 318 -33.63 8.00 2.60
C LEU A 318 -32.25 8.26 1.97
N HIS A 319 -32.16 8.27 0.63
CA HIS A 319 -30.91 8.41 -0.10
C HIS A 319 -30.70 9.87 -0.53
N ASP A 320 -29.45 10.32 -0.54
CA ASP A 320 -29.11 11.70 -0.96
C ASP A 320 -28.71 11.82 -2.44
N ILE A 321 -28.53 10.69 -3.13
CA ILE A 321 -28.10 10.61 -4.54
C ILE A 321 -29.13 9.80 -5.32
N PHE A 322 -29.56 10.35 -6.45
CA PHE A 322 -30.59 9.79 -7.30
C PHE A 322 -30.09 9.53 -8.72
N PRO A 323 -30.34 8.34 -9.28
CA PRO A 323 -30.09 8.06 -10.68
C PRO A 323 -31.09 8.80 -11.57
N VAL A 324 -30.58 9.33 -12.69
CA VAL A 324 -31.34 10.04 -13.70
C VAL A 324 -31.42 9.20 -14.96
N VAL A 325 -32.64 8.88 -15.38
CA VAL A 325 -32.89 8.04 -16.55
C VAL A 325 -33.57 8.81 -17.66
N ARG A 326 -33.40 8.33 -18.89
CA ARG A 326 -34.16 8.74 -20.07
C ARG A 326 -34.83 7.49 -20.64
N GLY A 327 -36.12 7.31 -20.34
CA GLY A 327 -36.78 6.03 -20.51
C GLY A 327 -36.17 5.00 -19.54
N GLU A 328 -35.54 3.97 -20.08
CA GLU A 328 -34.91 2.88 -19.29
C GLU A 328 -33.38 3.02 -19.18
N ARG A 329 -32.79 3.98 -19.89
CA ARG A 329 -31.34 4.17 -19.96
C ARG A 329 -30.85 5.16 -18.90
N LEU A 330 -29.79 4.80 -18.18
CA LEU A 330 -29.11 5.72 -17.26
C LEU A 330 -28.36 6.81 -18.04
N VAL A 331 -28.63 8.08 -17.72
CA VAL A 331 -27.96 9.24 -18.32
C VAL A 331 -27.11 10.05 -17.33
N GLY A 332 -27.29 9.85 -16.03
CA GLY A 332 -26.48 10.48 -15.00
C GLY A 332 -26.97 10.22 -13.58
N SER A 333 -26.41 10.94 -12.62
CA SER A 333 -26.90 11.00 -11.25
C SER A 333 -26.95 12.44 -10.76
N ILE A 334 -27.78 12.72 -9.76
CA ILE A 334 -27.91 14.04 -9.16
C ILE A 334 -28.08 13.90 -7.64
N THR A 335 -27.53 14.84 -6.87
CA THR A 335 -27.70 14.85 -5.42
C THR A 335 -28.86 15.77 -5.02
N ARG A 336 -29.50 15.49 -3.89
CA ARG A 336 -30.56 16.34 -3.32
C ARG A 336 -30.08 17.77 -3.07
N GLN A 337 -28.84 17.91 -2.61
CA GLN A 337 -28.18 19.21 -2.41
C GLN A 337 -28.08 19.99 -3.74
N THR A 338 -27.61 19.35 -4.81
CA THR A 338 -27.51 20.00 -6.12
C THR A 338 -28.89 20.39 -6.68
N ILE A 339 -29.93 19.58 -6.46
CA ILE A 339 -31.31 19.95 -6.85
C ILE A 339 -31.73 21.23 -6.12
N ALA A 340 -31.58 21.27 -4.79
CA ALA A 340 -31.98 22.41 -3.97
C ALA A 340 -31.18 23.68 -4.31
N GLU A 341 -29.86 23.57 -4.46
CA GLU A 341 -28.99 24.70 -4.83
C GLU A 341 -29.35 25.28 -6.21
N ARG A 342 -29.62 24.42 -7.19
CA ARG A 342 -29.99 24.85 -8.55
C ARG A 342 -31.37 25.47 -8.60
N LEU A 343 -32.31 24.96 -7.82
CA LEU A 343 -33.65 25.52 -7.71
C LEU A 343 -33.62 26.93 -7.08
N LEU A 344 -32.76 27.15 -6.08
CA LEU A 344 -32.58 28.45 -5.42
C LEU A 344 -31.86 29.49 -6.29
N SER A 345 -30.85 29.07 -7.06
CA SER A 345 -30.00 29.98 -7.84
C SER A 345 -30.50 30.26 -9.25
N GLY A 346 -31.14 29.27 -9.90
CA GLY A 346 -31.50 29.31 -11.32
C GLY A 346 -32.99 29.10 -11.60
N GLY A 347 -33.83 28.98 -10.58
CA GLY A 347 -35.25 28.69 -10.74
C GLY A 347 -35.55 27.26 -11.18
N ASP A 348 -36.79 27.01 -11.57
CA ASP A 348 -37.27 25.68 -11.92
C ASP A 348 -36.88 25.31 -13.36
N SER A 349 -35.79 24.56 -13.50
CA SER A 349 -35.24 24.13 -14.78
C SER A 349 -35.31 22.60 -14.94
N TYR A 350 -34.99 22.09 -16.12
CA TYR A 350 -34.96 20.64 -16.34
C TYR A 350 -33.77 19.97 -15.68
N LEU A 351 -34.01 18.79 -15.11
CA LEU A 351 -33.02 18.02 -14.36
C LEU A 351 -31.80 17.63 -15.21
N GLN A 352 -31.98 17.45 -16.52
CA GLN A 352 -30.89 17.21 -17.49
C GLN A 352 -29.75 18.25 -17.42
N GLY A 353 -30.04 19.49 -17.03
CA GLY A 353 -29.05 20.58 -16.94
C GLY A 353 -28.25 20.59 -15.64
N ALA A 354 -28.72 19.92 -14.60
CA ALA A 354 -28.10 19.90 -13.27
C ALA A 354 -27.42 18.56 -12.92
N MET A 355 -27.67 17.50 -13.70
CA MET A 355 -27.13 16.16 -13.42
C MET A 355 -25.64 16.01 -13.75
N THR A 356 -24.99 15.10 -13.01
CA THR A 356 -23.63 14.63 -13.29
C THR A 356 -23.68 13.44 -14.24
N ARG A 357 -23.05 13.55 -15.41
CA ARG A 357 -23.09 12.51 -16.47
C ARG A 357 -22.08 11.38 -16.27
N LYS A 358 -20.96 11.65 -15.59
CA LYS A 358 -19.91 10.66 -15.37
C LYS A 358 -20.13 10.00 -14.02
N VAL A 359 -20.72 8.81 -14.03
CA VAL A 359 -20.96 8.00 -12.84
C VAL A 359 -20.25 6.65 -13.03
N PRO A 360 -19.50 6.16 -12.04
CA PRO A 360 -18.91 4.82 -12.11
C PRO A 360 -20.02 3.78 -12.18
N LEU A 361 -19.92 2.84 -13.12
CA LEU A 361 -20.91 1.77 -13.34
C LEU A 361 -20.37 0.44 -12.79
N ALA A 362 -21.28 -0.41 -12.30
CA ALA A 362 -20.99 -1.79 -11.93
C ALA A 362 -21.89 -2.77 -12.71
N ALA A 363 -21.37 -3.96 -12.98
CA ALA A 363 -22.14 -5.05 -13.57
C ALA A 363 -22.64 -6.02 -12.47
N PRO A 364 -23.79 -6.68 -12.64
CA PRO A 364 -24.37 -7.58 -11.62
C PRO A 364 -23.54 -8.85 -11.36
N ASP A 365 -22.73 -9.27 -12.33
CA ASP A 365 -21.78 -10.39 -12.25
C ASP A 365 -20.38 -9.95 -11.77
N GLU A 366 -20.17 -8.66 -11.53
CA GLU A 366 -18.92 -8.16 -10.97
C GLU A 366 -18.78 -8.56 -9.49
N LYS A 367 -17.55 -8.76 -9.05
CA LYS A 367 -17.24 -9.01 -7.63
C LYS A 367 -17.31 -7.72 -6.82
N LEU A 368 -17.89 -7.79 -5.63
CA LEU A 368 -18.01 -6.64 -4.74
C LEU A 368 -16.66 -6.00 -4.39
N VAL A 369 -15.60 -6.80 -4.22
CA VAL A 369 -14.24 -6.33 -3.89
C VAL A 369 -13.63 -5.49 -5.02
N ASP A 370 -13.90 -5.84 -6.27
CA ASP A 370 -13.35 -5.13 -7.42
C ASP A 370 -14.05 -3.77 -7.59
N VAL A 371 -15.37 -3.75 -7.40
CA VAL A 371 -16.17 -2.52 -7.34
C VAL A 371 -15.69 -1.61 -6.21
N LEU A 372 -15.53 -2.16 -4.99
CA LEU A 372 -15.04 -1.42 -3.83
C LEU A 372 -13.68 -0.79 -4.05
N ARG A 373 -12.76 -1.53 -4.66
CA ARG A 373 -11.41 -1.04 -4.97
C ARG A 373 -11.46 0.09 -5.98
N ARG A 374 -12.29 -0.03 -7.02
CA ARG A 374 -12.50 1.01 -8.04
C ARG A 374 -13.01 2.31 -7.42
N VAL A 375 -13.98 2.20 -6.51
CA VAL A 375 -14.62 3.33 -5.83
C VAL A 375 -13.68 4.01 -4.85
N SER A 376 -12.92 3.23 -4.08
CA SER A 376 -11.90 3.75 -3.17
C SER A 376 -10.79 4.52 -3.90
N LEU A 377 -10.52 4.18 -5.17
CA LEU A 377 -9.52 4.87 -6.00
C LEU A 377 -10.05 6.17 -6.63
N GLN A 378 -11.35 6.23 -6.92
CA GLN A 378 -11.98 7.38 -7.59
C GLN A 378 -12.54 8.43 -6.63
N GLY A 379 -12.63 8.12 -5.32
CA GLY A 379 -13.14 9.05 -4.30
C GLY A 379 -14.63 9.37 -4.41
N THR A 380 -15.33 8.77 -5.38
CA THR A 380 -16.78 8.86 -5.59
C THR A 380 -17.49 7.79 -4.77
N GLY A 381 -17.38 7.90 -3.44
CA GLY A 381 -17.77 6.87 -2.50
C GLY A 381 -19.14 7.07 -1.90
N GLU A 382 -20.22 7.04 -2.69
CA GLU A 382 -21.55 6.99 -2.06
C GLU A 382 -22.63 6.27 -2.88
N PHE A 383 -22.52 6.31 -4.21
CA PHE A 383 -23.55 5.76 -5.09
C PHE A 383 -22.93 5.13 -6.34
N ILE A 384 -23.25 3.86 -6.59
CA ILE A 384 -22.79 3.13 -7.77
C ILE A 384 -24.01 2.45 -8.42
N PRO A 385 -24.47 2.93 -9.59
CA PRO A 385 -25.51 2.26 -10.34
C PRO A 385 -25.03 0.92 -10.92
N VAL A 386 -25.91 -0.08 -10.84
CA VAL A 386 -25.73 -1.40 -11.42
C VAL A 386 -26.55 -1.48 -12.71
N ILE A 387 -25.88 -1.82 -13.81
CA ILE A 387 -26.47 -1.86 -15.15
C ILE A 387 -26.31 -3.27 -15.75
N GLU A 388 -27.39 -3.77 -16.34
CA GLU A 388 -27.41 -5.00 -17.15
C GLU A 388 -28.16 -4.67 -18.45
N ASP A 389 -27.60 -5.04 -19.60
CA ASP A 389 -28.19 -4.80 -20.92
C ASP A 389 -28.67 -3.35 -21.15
N ASP A 390 -27.86 -2.36 -20.72
CA ASP A 390 -28.12 -0.92 -20.86
C ASP A 390 -29.35 -0.40 -20.06
N ARG A 391 -29.88 -1.24 -19.16
CA ARG A 391 -30.95 -0.93 -18.21
C ARG A 391 -30.41 -0.87 -16.78
N MET A 392 -30.92 0.07 -15.99
CA MET A 392 -30.62 0.10 -14.56
C MET A 392 -31.42 -0.98 -13.83
N ILE A 393 -30.73 -1.84 -13.10
CA ILE A 393 -31.34 -2.94 -12.33
C ILE A 393 -31.21 -2.75 -10.82
N GLY A 394 -30.26 -1.92 -10.36
CA GLY A 394 -30.01 -1.73 -8.95
C GLY A 394 -29.03 -0.61 -8.64
N ILE A 395 -28.87 -0.33 -7.35
CA ILE A 395 -27.88 0.62 -6.83
C ILE A 395 -27.07 -0.02 -5.70
N LEU A 396 -25.81 0.38 -5.57
CA LEU A 396 -24.95 0.06 -4.43
C LEU A 396 -24.65 1.33 -3.65
N SER A 397 -24.90 1.30 -2.34
CA SER A 397 -24.56 2.36 -1.40
C SER A 397 -23.62 1.85 -0.30
N HIS A 398 -22.96 2.77 0.42
CA HIS A 398 -22.14 2.42 1.60
C HIS A 398 -22.93 1.65 2.68
N GLN A 399 -24.24 1.88 2.79
CA GLN A 399 -25.09 1.17 3.73
C GLN A 399 -25.32 -0.28 3.29
N SER A 400 -25.53 -0.53 1.99
CA SER A 400 -25.64 -1.88 1.42
C SER A 400 -24.36 -2.70 1.62
N LEU A 401 -23.21 -2.03 1.50
CA LEU A 401 -21.89 -2.60 1.76
C LEU A 401 -21.72 -3.10 3.21
N GLY A 402 -22.14 -2.31 4.19
CA GLY A 402 -22.12 -2.71 5.60
C GLY A 402 -23.02 -3.92 5.88
N ARG A 403 -24.22 -3.94 5.26
CA ARG A 403 -25.20 -5.03 5.43
C ARG A 403 -24.76 -6.32 4.74
N ALA A 404 -24.15 -6.25 3.56
CA ALA A 404 -23.65 -7.42 2.82
C ALA A 404 -22.63 -8.24 3.60
N VAL A 405 -21.63 -7.56 4.17
CA VAL A 405 -20.59 -8.22 4.97
C VAL A 405 -21.19 -8.86 6.22
N GLN A 406 -22.22 -8.24 6.81
CA GLN A 406 -22.92 -8.80 7.97
C GLN A 406 -23.83 -9.98 7.60
N GLN A 407 -24.60 -9.89 6.51
CA GLN A 407 -25.51 -10.96 6.06
C GLN A 407 -24.76 -12.20 5.60
N VAL A 408 -23.64 -12.06 4.88
CA VAL A 408 -22.82 -13.22 4.49
C VAL A 408 -22.21 -13.91 5.71
N LYS A 409 -21.92 -13.15 6.77
CA LYS A 409 -21.47 -13.71 8.05
C LYS A 409 -22.56 -14.50 8.79
N LEU A 410 -23.84 -14.20 8.54
CA LEU A 410 -25.00 -14.84 9.17
C LEU A 410 -25.55 -16.03 8.36
N LEU A 411 -25.47 -15.97 7.03
CA LEU A 411 -25.99 -17.00 6.13
C LEU A 411 -25.04 -18.18 5.93
N ARG A 412 -23.78 -18.10 6.42
CA ARG A 412 -22.86 -19.24 6.38
C ARG A 412 -23.14 -20.15 7.59
N PRO A 413 -23.57 -21.42 7.39
CA PRO A 413 -23.71 -22.34 8.50
C PRO A 413 -22.35 -22.53 9.17
N ALA A 414 -22.33 -22.55 10.50
CA ALA A 414 -21.14 -22.93 11.26
C ALA A 414 -20.63 -24.26 10.68
N PRO A 415 -19.30 -24.43 10.49
CA PRO A 415 -18.78 -25.71 10.06
C PRO A 415 -19.27 -26.74 11.06
N SER A 416 -20.01 -27.74 10.55
CA SER A 416 -20.46 -28.87 11.35
C SER A 416 -19.26 -29.40 12.12
N GLN A 417 -19.35 -29.36 13.44
CA GLN A 417 -18.52 -30.22 14.27
C GLN A 417 -18.93 -31.65 13.95
N GLN A 418 -18.30 -32.23 12.93
CA GLN A 418 -18.29 -33.68 12.77
C GLN A 418 -17.23 -34.20 13.73
N SER A 419 -17.74 -34.73 14.83
CA SER A 419 -17.05 -35.62 15.76
C SER A 419 -16.30 -36.71 14.99
N TYR A 420 -14.97 -36.77 15.17
CA TYR A 420 -14.27 -37.96 15.66
C TYR A 420 -12.81 -37.63 16.00
#